data_AF-A0A534INT1-F1
#
_entry.id   AF-A0A534INT1-F1
#
_cell.length_a   1.000
_cell.length_b   1.000
_cell.length_c   1.000
_cell.angle_alpha   90.00
_cell.angle_beta   90.00
_cell.angle_gamma   90.00
#
_symmetry.space_group_name_H-M   'P 1'
#
loop_
_entity.id
_entity.type
_entity.pdbx_description
1 polymer ?
#
loop_
_entity_poly.entity_id
_entity_poly.type
_entity_poly.pdbx_seq_one_letter_code
_entity_poly.pdbx_strand_id
1 'polypeptide(L)'
;MVQGAGREAYEQARKAVDAGRFEDAIAASEEAHRLEPEDGPIRELYVGLHLARGVRLSAAARDLRRQEIVARDIPVGEEFQDSERVTTAFQRALDAFDAVLGVEPENEKALMMKASTLHRFDRAGRREEALGLLRRISEAHPENRQVRLVIRKVERRCEECSDSGFCPHCGGRGTRTVLRIKGKCERCWGQGICLKCGVL
;
A
#
# COMPACT_ATOMS: atom_id res chain seq x y z
N MET A 1 27.78 29.02 -1.47
CA MET A 1 26.92 29.34 -0.31
C MET A 1 25.77 28.33 -0.26
N VAL A 2 26.08 27.04 0.00
CA VAL A 2 25.06 25.95 0.00
C VAL A 2 24.51 25.71 1.41
N GLN A 3 25.27 26.07 2.45
CA GLN A 3 24.81 26.03 3.84
C GLN A 3 23.66 27.03 4.05
N GLY A 4 22.45 26.52 4.24
CA GLY A 4 21.24 27.30 4.53
C GLY A 4 20.11 27.13 3.53
N ALA A 5 20.39 26.66 2.31
CA ALA A 5 19.34 26.41 1.31
C ALA A 5 18.48 25.18 1.68
N GLY A 6 19.10 24.13 2.24
CA GLY A 6 18.35 22.96 2.74
C GLY A 6 17.48 23.33 3.93
N ARG A 7 18.00 24.16 4.84
CA ARG A 7 17.24 24.70 5.97
C ARG A 7 16.06 25.57 5.56
N GLU A 8 16.18 26.35 4.49
CA GLU A 8 15.06 27.14 3.96
C GLU A 8 13.95 26.22 3.43
N ALA A 9 14.31 25.24 2.59
CA ALA A 9 13.38 24.23 2.07
C ALA A 9 12.71 23.43 3.20
N TYR A 10 13.46 23.11 4.26
CA TYR A 10 12.92 22.47 5.46
C TYR A 10 11.85 23.31 6.16
N GLU A 11 12.08 24.61 6.35
CA GLU A 11 11.06 25.49 6.94
C GLU A 11 9.86 25.69 6.03
N GLN A 12 10.04 25.68 4.70
CA GLN A 12 8.94 25.67 3.74
C GLN A 12 8.09 24.40 3.87
N ALA A 13 8.74 23.23 3.99
CA ALA A 13 8.07 21.95 4.18
C ALA A 13 7.23 21.96 5.47
N ARG A 14 7.80 22.43 6.59
CA ARG A 14 7.07 22.56 7.87
C ARG A 14 5.86 23.48 7.76
N LYS A 15 6.00 24.66 7.16
CA LYS A 15 4.88 25.58 6.94
C LYS A 15 3.78 24.96 6.06
N ALA A 16 4.15 24.14 5.07
CA ALA A 16 3.20 23.42 4.25
C ALA A 16 2.47 22.32 5.04
N VAL A 17 3.16 21.62 5.95
CA VAL A 17 2.53 20.68 6.90
C VAL A 17 1.51 21.39 7.77
N ASP A 18 1.89 22.51 8.40
CA ASP A 18 1.01 23.29 9.29
C ASP A 18 -0.23 23.81 8.55
N ALA A 19 -0.09 24.12 7.26
CA ALA A 19 -1.20 24.54 6.41
C ALA A 19 -1.98 23.40 5.75
N GLY A 20 -1.65 22.14 6.04
CA GLY A 20 -2.31 20.96 5.46
C GLY A 20 -2.05 20.76 3.96
N ARG A 21 -1.08 21.47 3.37
CA ARG A 21 -0.70 21.33 1.95
C ARG A 21 0.32 20.20 1.80
N PHE A 22 -0.19 18.97 1.83
CA PHE A 22 0.65 17.77 1.91
C PHE A 22 1.61 17.56 0.72
N GLU A 23 1.16 17.80 -0.52
CA GLU A 23 2.05 17.62 -1.69
C GLU A 23 3.15 18.70 -1.71
N ASP A 24 2.83 19.95 -1.35
CA ASP A 24 3.84 21.01 -1.20
C ASP A 24 4.86 20.66 -0.11
N ALA A 25 4.40 20.09 1.02
CA ALA A 25 5.26 19.66 2.11
C ALA A 25 6.22 18.55 1.65
N ILE A 26 5.72 17.57 0.89
CA ILE A 26 6.54 16.50 0.33
C ILE A 26 7.59 17.08 -0.61
N ALA A 27 7.20 17.91 -1.58
CA ALA A 27 8.13 18.51 -2.55
C ALA A 27 9.23 19.34 -1.86
N ALA A 28 8.86 20.16 -0.87
CA ALA A 28 9.83 20.93 -0.10
C ALA A 28 10.74 20.05 0.76
N SER A 29 10.23 18.93 1.30
CA SER A 29 11.06 17.97 2.05
C SER A 29 12.02 17.18 1.16
N GLU A 30 11.60 16.82 -0.05
CA GLU A 30 12.46 16.19 -1.07
C GLU A 30 13.61 17.14 -1.44
N GLU A 31 13.30 18.42 -1.63
CA GLU A 31 14.32 19.44 -1.91
C GLU A 31 15.28 19.66 -0.73
N ALA A 32 14.75 19.77 0.49
CA ALA A 32 15.58 19.90 1.69
C ALA A 32 16.54 18.71 1.84
N HIS A 33 16.03 17.48 1.68
CA HIS A 33 16.82 16.27 1.79
C HIS A 33 17.85 16.14 0.65
N ARG A 34 17.52 16.59 -0.57
CA ARG A 34 18.46 16.62 -1.69
C ARG A 34 19.65 17.56 -1.44
N LEU A 35 19.40 18.69 -0.77
CA LEU A 35 20.42 19.71 -0.48
C LEU A 35 21.29 19.32 0.72
N GLU A 36 20.68 18.78 1.77
CA GLU A 36 21.34 18.47 3.04
C GLU A 36 20.90 17.07 3.55
N PRO A 37 21.31 15.96 2.89
CA PRO A 37 20.79 14.61 3.16
C PRO A 37 21.18 14.05 4.54
N GLU A 38 22.32 14.48 5.07
CA GLU A 38 22.86 14.04 6.36
C GLU A 38 22.29 14.82 7.56
N ASP A 39 21.49 15.88 7.31
CA ASP A 39 20.85 16.63 8.39
C ASP A 39 19.70 15.80 9.01
N GLY A 40 19.82 15.53 10.31
CA GLY A 40 18.88 14.68 11.05
C GLY A 40 17.43 15.16 10.97
N PRO A 41 17.11 16.40 11.36
CA PRO A 41 15.76 16.95 11.25
C PRO A 41 15.17 16.91 9.84
N ILE A 42 15.96 17.21 8.81
CA ILE A 42 15.53 17.12 7.40
C ILE A 42 15.20 15.66 7.03
N ARG A 43 16.08 14.73 7.39
CA ARG A 43 15.89 13.30 7.14
C ARG A 43 14.63 12.77 7.82
N GLU A 44 14.41 13.13 9.09
CA GLU A 44 13.23 12.75 9.87
C GLU A 44 11.93 13.27 9.23
N LEU A 45 11.91 14.53 8.79
CA LEU A 45 10.75 15.12 8.12
C LEU A 45 10.46 14.42 6.79
N TYR A 46 11.49 14.18 5.97
CA TYR A 46 11.37 13.45 4.72
C TYR A 46 10.79 12.04 4.93
N VAL A 47 11.38 11.26 5.84
CA VAL A 47 10.92 9.91 6.18
C VAL A 47 9.47 9.93 6.65
N GLY A 48 9.11 10.85 7.55
CA GLY A 48 7.75 10.99 8.07
C GLY A 48 6.72 11.29 6.99
N LEU A 49 7.02 12.24 6.09
CA LEU A 49 6.13 12.63 5.00
C LEU A 49 5.97 11.54 3.95
N HIS A 50 7.05 10.90 3.52
CA HIS A 50 7.00 9.82 2.53
C HIS A 50 6.31 8.57 3.09
N LEU A 51 6.52 8.25 4.37
CA LEU A 51 5.79 7.17 5.02
C LEU A 51 4.28 7.45 5.07
N ALA A 52 3.89 8.68 5.43
CA ALA A 52 2.48 9.09 5.40
C ALA A 52 1.91 9.04 3.97
N ARG A 53 2.68 9.47 2.97
CA ARG A 53 2.32 9.39 1.54
C ARG A 53 2.09 7.94 1.11
N GLY A 54 2.99 7.02 1.42
CA GLY A 54 2.85 5.60 1.09
C GLY A 54 1.61 4.96 1.71
N VAL A 55 1.31 5.26 2.98
CA VAL A 55 0.08 4.78 3.64
C VAL A 55 -1.18 5.30 2.93
N ARG A 56 -1.21 6.59 2.57
CA ARG A 56 -2.34 7.20 1.85
C ARG A 56 -2.51 6.64 0.45
N LEU A 57 -1.42 6.50 -0.30
CA LEU A 57 -1.43 5.93 -1.65
C LEU A 57 -1.87 4.46 -1.62
N SER A 58 -1.40 3.67 -0.64
CA SER A 58 -1.83 2.29 -0.43
C SER A 58 -3.34 2.20 -0.16
N ALA A 59 -3.87 3.08 0.69
CA ALA A 59 -5.32 3.16 0.93
C ALA A 59 -6.09 3.57 -0.34
N ALA A 60 -5.63 4.60 -1.05
CA ALA A 60 -6.26 5.08 -2.27
C ALA A 60 -6.26 4.02 -3.40
N ALA A 61 -5.18 3.25 -3.54
CA ALA A 61 -5.10 2.15 -4.50
C ALA A 61 -6.15 1.06 -4.21
N ARG A 62 -6.36 0.74 -2.92
CA ARG A 62 -7.39 -0.20 -2.47
C ARG A 62 -8.79 0.33 -2.77
N ASP A 63 -9.07 1.59 -2.45
CA ASP A 63 -10.36 2.19 -2.73
C ASP A 63 -10.64 2.27 -4.23
N LEU A 64 -9.63 2.58 -5.04
CA LEU A 64 -9.72 2.55 -6.49
C LEU A 64 -10.05 1.14 -7.01
N ARG A 65 -9.33 0.11 -6.56
CA ARG A 65 -9.62 -1.28 -6.91
C ARG A 65 -11.07 -1.65 -6.57
N ARG A 66 -11.54 -1.26 -5.39
CA ARG A 66 -12.93 -1.49 -4.96
C ARG A 66 -13.93 -0.76 -5.87
N GLN A 67 -13.65 0.47 -6.26
CA GLN A 67 -14.51 1.22 -7.17
C GLN A 67 -14.58 0.55 -8.54
N GLU A 68 -13.45 0.08 -9.07
CA GLU A 68 -13.42 -0.65 -10.35
C GLU A 68 -14.14 -1.99 -10.28
N ILE A 69 -14.02 -2.73 -9.16
CA ILE A 69 -14.81 -3.93 -8.89
C ILE A 69 -16.31 -3.66 -9.03
N VAL A 70 -16.80 -2.56 -8.47
CA VAL A 70 -18.23 -2.21 -8.50
C VAL A 70 -18.64 -1.68 -9.87
N ALA A 71 -17.78 -0.89 -10.52
CA ALA A 71 -18.07 -0.26 -11.80
C ALA A 71 -18.01 -1.24 -12.99
N ARG A 72 -17.14 -2.25 -12.93
CA ARG A 72 -16.93 -3.18 -14.03
C ARG A 72 -17.90 -4.36 -13.93
N ASP A 73 -18.78 -4.46 -14.90
CA ASP A 73 -19.62 -5.65 -15.11
C ASP A 73 -18.80 -6.75 -15.80
N ILE A 74 -17.80 -7.29 -15.08
CA ILE A 74 -16.89 -8.30 -15.66
C ILE A 74 -17.72 -9.48 -16.20
N PRO A 75 -17.44 -9.98 -17.41
CA PRO A 75 -18.14 -11.14 -17.92
C PRO A 75 -18.02 -12.36 -17.00
N VAL A 76 -19.06 -13.20 -16.98
CA VAL A 76 -19.01 -14.47 -16.26
C VAL A 76 -17.98 -15.38 -16.92
N GLY A 77 -17.02 -15.87 -16.15
CA GLY A 77 -15.90 -16.69 -16.64
C GLY A 77 -14.58 -15.92 -16.79
N GLU A 78 -14.62 -14.59 -16.75
CA GLU A 78 -13.42 -13.76 -16.65
C GLU A 78 -13.08 -13.49 -15.18
N GLU A 79 -11.81 -13.67 -14.83
CA GLU A 79 -11.27 -13.27 -13.54
C GLU A 79 -11.07 -11.76 -13.50
N PHE A 80 -11.29 -11.15 -12.34
CA PHE A 80 -10.92 -9.75 -12.12
C PHE A 80 -9.42 -9.59 -12.29
N GLN A 81 -9.03 -8.71 -13.21
CA GLN A 81 -7.66 -8.22 -13.35
C GLN A 81 -7.65 -6.73 -13.06
N ASP A 82 -6.68 -6.30 -12.25
CA ASP A 82 -6.45 -4.88 -12.01
C ASP A 82 -6.22 -4.16 -13.34
N SER A 83 -6.83 -2.99 -13.49
CA SER A 83 -6.49 -2.12 -14.60
C SER A 83 -5.07 -1.58 -14.47
N GLU A 84 -4.54 -1.02 -15.55
CA GLU A 84 -3.29 -0.24 -15.50
C GLU A 84 -3.38 0.85 -14.43
N ARG A 85 -4.52 1.53 -14.31
CA ARG A 85 -4.74 2.58 -13.31
C ARG A 85 -4.60 2.08 -11.87
N VAL A 86 -5.14 0.91 -11.56
CA VAL A 86 -4.99 0.28 -10.22
C VAL A 86 -3.55 -0.18 -10.00
N THR A 87 -2.96 -0.81 -11.01
CA THR A 87 -1.57 -1.29 -11.00
C THR A 87 -0.60 -0.14 -10.72
N THR A 88 -0.73 0.98 -11.44
CA THR A 88 0.03 2.20 -11.22
C THR A 88 -0.21 2.79 -9.83
N ALA A 89 -1.44 2.76 -9.31
CA ALA A 89 -1.73 3.27 -7.97
C ALA A 89 -1.03 2.46 -6.87
N PHE A 90 -1.01 1.13 -6.96
CA PHE A 90 -0.24 0.28 -6.06
C PHE A 90 1.26 0.51 -6.20
N GLN A 91 1.77 0.63 -7.43
CA GLN A 91 3.19 0.88 -7.66
C GLN A 91 3.64 2.20 -7.02
N ARG A 92 2.88 3.28 -7.19
CA ARG A 92 3.17 4.57 -6.52
C ARG A 92 3.21 4.46 -5.00
N ALA A 93 2.38 3.61 -4.40
CA ALA A 93 2.42 3.37 -2.96
C ALA A 93 3.70 2.64 -2.54
N LEU A 94 4.13 1.65 -3.32
CA LEU A 94 5.37 0.92 -3.10
C LEU A 94 6.59 1.83 -3.26
N ASP A 95 6.62 2.66 -4.30
CA ASP A 95 7.70 3.62 -4.57
C ASP A 95 7.87 4.61 -3.40
N ALA A 96 6.76 5.04 -2.78
CA ALA A 96 6.81 5.92 -1.61
C ALA A 96 7.42 5.22 -0.37
N PHE A 97 7.20 3.92 -0.19
CA PHE A 97 7.91 3.16 0.86
C PHE A 97 9.37 2.92 0.49
N ASP A 98 9.68 2.71 -0.78
CA ASP A 98 11.06 2.58 -1.26
C ASP A 98 11.86 3.86 -1.09
N ALA A 99 11.23 5.03 -1.25
CA ALA A 99 11.83 6.31 -0.93
C ALA A 99 12.25 6.41 0.56
N VAL A 100 11.44 5.86 1.48
CA VAL A 100 11.81 5.79 2.91
C VAL A 100 12.94 4.79 3.13
N LEU A 101 12.83 3.59 2.55
CA LEU A 101 13.82 2.52 2.73
C LEU A 101 15.18 2.82 2.07
N GLY A 102 15.22 3.72 1.09
CA GLY A 102 16.47 4.22 0.50
C GLY A 102 17.26 5.10 1.48
N VAL A 103 16.57 5.74 2.42
CA VAL A 103 17.18 6.62 3.45
C VAL A 103 17.36 5.88 4.76
N GLU A 104 16.37 5.08 5.18
CA GLU A 104 16.39 4.27 6.38
C GLU A 104 16.05 2.81 6.04
N PRO A 105 17.05 1.99 5.65
CA PRO A 105 16.82 0.62 5.18
C PRO A 105 16.10 -0.29 6.18
N GLU A 106 16.34 -0.07 7.48
CA GLU A 106 15.78 -0.85 8.58
C GLU A 106 14.57 -0.17 9.23
N ASN A 107 13.94 0.80 8.55
CA ASN A 107 12.72 1.42 9.05
C ASN A 107 11.58 0.39 9.12
N GLU A 108 11.34 -0.17 10.32
CA GLU A 108 10.39 -1.25 10.56
C GLU A 108 8.99 -0.93 10.02
N LYS A 109 8.55 0.32 10.17
CA LYS A 109 7.21 0.74 9.76
C LYS A 109 7.10 0.77 8.24
N ALA A 110 8.11 1.27 7.52
CA ALA A 110 8.15 1.22 6.07
C ALA A 110 8.22 -0.21 5.56
N LEU A 111 9.06 -1.07 6.14
CA LEU A 111 9.15 -2.50 5.79
C LEU A 111 7.80 -3.21 5.97
N MET A 112 7.14 -3.01 7.11
CA MET A 112 5.85 -3.65 7.41
C MET A 112 4.73 -3.12 6.49
N MET A 113 4.70 -1.82 6.21
CA MET A 113 3.68 -1.23 5.32
C MET A 113 3.90 -1.60 3.85
N LYS A 114 5.16 -1.66 3.39
CA LYS A 114 5.51 -2.15 2.05
C LYS A 114 5.10 -3.62 1.90
N ALA A 115 5.50 -4.50 2.83
CA ALA A 115 5.09 -5.91 2.81
C ALA A 115 3.56 -6.09 2.78
N SER A 116 2.86 -5.29 3.58
CA SER A 116 1.40 -5.31 3.62
C SER A 116 0.76 -4.79 2.33
N THR A 117 1.42 -3.89 1.61
CA THR A 117 0.96 -3.35 0.32
C THR A 117 1.26 -4.33 -0.81
N LEU A 118 2.45 -4.94 -0.82
CA LEU A 118 2.82 -6.05 -1.72
C LEU A 118 1.82 -7.19 -1.64
N HIS A 119 1.53 -7.64 -0.41
CA HIS A 119 0.56 -8.69 -0.20
C HIS A 119 -0.83 -8.30 -0.70
N ARG A 120 -1.26 -7.05 -0.58
CA ARG A 120 -2.56 -6.63 -1.12
C ARG A 120 -2.54 -6.51 -2.64
N PHE A 121 -1.46 -6.00 -3.20
CA PHE A 121 -1.35 -5.76 -4.62
C PHE A 121 -1.43 -7.10 -5.38
N ASP A 122 -0.57 -8.05 -5.02
CA ASP A 122 -0.57 -9.39 -5.61
C ASP A 122 -0.12 -10.42 -4.56
N ARG A 123 -1.10 -11.13 -4.00
CA ARG A 123 -0.87 -12.13 -2.94
C ARG A 123 -0.10 -13.34 -3.44
N ALA A 124 -0.25 -13.70 -4.72
CA ALA A 124 0.32 -14.92 -5.26
C ALA A 124 1.75 -14.68 -5.75
N GLY A 125 1.96 -13.66 -6.59
CA GLY A 125 3.24 -13.35 -7.18
C GLY A 125 4.20 -12.60 -6.25
N ARG A 126 3.69 -11.82 -5.29
CA ARG A 126 4.54 -10.99 -4.40
C ARG A 126 4.59 -11.45 -2.95
N ARG A 127 4.18 -12.69 -2.69
CA ARG A 127 4.25 -13.29 -1.34
C ARG A 127 5.68 -13.33 -0.81
N GLU A 128 6.62 -13.90 -1.56
CA GLU A 128 7.99 -14.08 -1.06
C GLU A 128 8.70 -12.75 -0.85
N GLU A 129 8.44 -11.76 -1.69
CA GLU A 129 8.95 -10.41 -1.50
C GLU A 129 8.40 -9.79 -0.20
N ALA A 130 7.09 -9.89 0.04
CA ALA A 130 6.48 -9.42 1.29
C ALA A 130 7.06 -10.16 2.51
N LEU A 131 7.23 -11.47 2.43
CA LEU A 131 7.83 -12.26 3.52
C LEU A 131 9.31 -11.90 3.75
N GLY A 132 10.07 -11.63 2.70
CA GLY A 132 11.47 -11.18 2.81
C GLY A 132 11.60 -9.90 3.63
N LEU A 133 10.74 -8.91 3.38
CA LEU A 133 10.73 -7.67 4.16
C LEU A 133 10.34 -7.91 5.63
N LEU A 134 9.38 -8.80 5.89
CA LEU A 134 8.96 -9.12 7.25
C LEU A 134 10.01 -9.95 8.01
N ARG A 135 10.75 -10.83 7.31
CA ARG A 135 11.85 -11.60 7.88
C ARG A 135 12.97 -10.68 8.35
N ARG A 136 13.33 -9.65 7.57
CA ARG A 136 14.31 -8.63 8.00
C ARG A 136 13.94 -8.00 9.35
N ILE A 137 12.69 -7.58 9.52
CA ILE A 137 12.20 -7.06 10.83
C ILE A 137 12.31 -8.14 11.91
N SER A 138 11.90 -9.38 11.62
CA SER A 138 11.92 -10.46 12.60
C SER A 138 13.34 -10.91 13.00
N GLU A 139 14.33 -10.73 12.12
CA GLU A 139 15.74 -11.02 12.37
C GLU A 139 16.37 -9.92 13.23
N ALA A 140 16.08 -8.65 12.91
CA ALA A 140 16.54 -7.50 13.69
C ALA A 140 15.86 -7.40 15.07
N HIS A 141 14.56 -7.73 15.14
CA HIS A 141 13.72 -7.58 16.34
C HIS A 141 12.92 -8.87 16.63
N PRO A 142 13.57 -9.95 17.12
CA PRO A 142 12.92 -11.24 17.37
C PRO A 142 11.80 -11.20 18.41
N GLU A 143 11.72 -10.17 19.25
CA GLU A 143 10.69 -9.94 20.24
C GLU A 143 9.40 -9.35 19.63
N ASN A 144 9.47 -8.75 18.43
CA ASN A 144 8.35 -8.10 17.78
C ASN A 144 7.23 -9.11 17.46
N ARG A 145 6.22 -9.17 18.33
CA ARG A 145 5.07 -10.09 18.18
C ARG A 145 4.20 -9.73 16.99
N GLN A 146 4.15 -8.45 16.62
CA GLN A 146 3.33 -7.97 15.52
C GLN A 146 3.84 -8.51 14.20
N VAL A 147 5.16 -8.43 13.93
CA VAL A 147 5.71 -8.97 12.68
C VAL A 147 5.45 -10.47 12.54
N ARG A 148 5.59 -11.25 13.62
CA ARG A 148 5.28 -12.69 13.61
C ARG A 148 3.83 -12.99 13.25
N LEU A 149 2.88 -12.17 13.70
CA LEU A 149 1.47 -12.32 13.34
C LEU A 149 1.24 -11.99 11.87
N VAL A 150 1.91 -10.96 11.34
CA VAL A 150 1.82 -10.59 9.93
C VAL A 150 2.43 -11.67 9.04
N ILE A 151 3.60 -12.22 9.40
CA ILE A 151 4.24 -13.34 8.68
C ILE A 151 3.28 -14.51 8.54
N ARG A 152 2.71 -15.00 9.65
CA ARG A 152 1.74 -16.11 9.63
C ARG A 152 0.53 -15.83 8.72
N LYS A 153 0.07 -14.57 8.69
CA LYS A 153 -1.05 -14.16 7.83
C LYS A 153 -0.67 -14.20 6.35
N VAL A 154 0.55 -13.77 6.00
CA VAL A 154 1.02 -13.73 4.62
C VAL A 154 1.36 -15.13 4.10
N GLU A 155 1.94 -15.98 4.95
CA GLU A 155 2.26 -17.39 4.65
C GLU A 155 1.00 -18.21 4.38
N ARG A 156 -0.06 -18.00 5.16
CA ARG A 156 -1.29 -18.77 5.03
C ARG A 156 -2.00 -18.43 3.73
N ARG A 157 -2.08 -19.42 2.83
CA ARG A 157 -2.96 -19.36 1.66
C ARG A 157 -4.42 -19.33 2.09
N CYS A 158 -5.22 -18.53 1.41
CA CYS A 158 -6.66 -18.53 1.64
C CYS A 158 -7.29 -19.68 0.85
N GLU A 159 -7.76 -20.70 1.57
CA GLU A 159 -8.44 -21.88 1.01
C GLU A 159 -9.71 -21.52 0.22
N GLU A 160 -10.33 -20.37 0.51
CA GLU A 160 -11.59 -19.95 -0.10
C GLU A 160 -11.40 -19.29 -1.48
N CYS A 161 -10.39 -18.44 -1.62
CA CYS A 161 -10.17 -17.66 -2.84
C CYS A 161 -8.88 -18.03 -3.57
N SER A 162 -8.15 -19.05 -3.08
CA SER A 162 -6.83 -19.45 -3.59
C SER A 162 -5.86 -18.27 -3.73
N ASP A 163 -5.92 -17.36 -2.76
CA ASP A 163 -5.18 -16.10 -2.71
C ASP A 163 -5.51 -15.03 -3.76
N SER A 164 -6.52 -15.23 -4.62
CA SER A 164 -6.99 -14.14 -5.50
C SER A 164 -7.43 -12.89 -4.71
N GLY A 165 -7.85 -13.06 -3.44
CA GLY A 165 -8.41 -11.97 -2.62
C GLY A 165 -9.84 -11.59 -3.01
N PHE A 166 -10.29 -12.05 -4.17
CA PHE A 166 -11.62 -11.79 -4.70
C PHE A 166 -12.64 -12.83 -4.24
N CYS A 167 -13.90 -12.43 -4.22
CA CYS A 167 -15.00 -13.34 -3.88
C CYS A 167 -15.09 -14.42 -4.97
N PRO A 168 -14.90 -15.71 -4.66
CA PRO A 168 -14.92 -16.79 -5.66
C PRO A 168 -16.31 -16.94 -6.29
N HIS A 169 -17.36 -16.55 -5.57
CA HIS A 169 -18.75 -16.69 -6.01
C HIS A 169 -19.14 -15.69 -7.12
N CYS A 170 -18.60 -14.47 -7.08
CA CYS A 170 -18.83 -13.47 -8.10
C CYS A 170 -17.57 -13.11 -8.87
N GLY A 171 -16.48 -13.86 -8.74
CA GLY A 171 -15.21 -13.61 -9.44
C GLY A 171 -14.71 -12.17 -9.30
N GLY A 172 -14.88 -11.54 -8.14
CA GLY A 172 -14.48 -10.14 -7.94
C GLY A 172 -15.52 -9.08 -8.24
N ARG A 173 -16.67 -9.39 -8.87
CA ARG A 173 -17.64 -8.39 -9.39
C ARG A 173 -18.47 -7.64 -8.36
N GLY A 174 -18.63 -8.20 -7.16
CA GLY A 174 -19.64 -7.73 -6.20
C GLY A 174 -21.09 -7.97 -6.62
N THR A 175 -21.38 -8.23 -7.90
CA THR A 175 -22.72 -8.52 -8.41
C THR A 175 -22.80 -9.88 -9.10
N ARG A 176 -24.02 -10.41 -9.23
CA ARG A 176 -24.33 -11.59 -10.05
C ARG A 176 -25.58 -11.33 -10.87
N THR A 177 -25.61 -11.90 -12.07
CA THR A 177 -26.78 -11.86 -12.96
C THR A 177 -27.38 -13.25 -13.00
N VAL A 178 -28.65 -13.38 -12.60
CA VAL A 178 -29.42 -14.63 -12.64
C VAL A 178 -30.70 -14.34 -13.41
N LEU A 179 -31.01 -15.14 -14.44
CA LEU A 179 -32.19 -14.94 -15.30
C LEU A 179 -32.34 -13.49 -15.82
N ARG A 180 -31.22 -12.87 -16.24
CA ARG A 180 -31.13 -11.46 -16.69
C ARG A 180 -31.39 -10.40 -15.61
N ILE A 181 -31.56 -10.78 -14.35
CA ILE A 181 -31.70 -9.85 -13.23
C ILE A 181 -30.34 -9.69 -12.55
N LYS A 182 -29.81 -8.47 -12.54
CA LYS A 182 -28.55 -8.12 -11.86
C LYS A 182 -28.85 -7.80 -10.39
N GLY A 183 -28.20 -8.52 -9.48
CA GLY A 183 -28.30 -8.33 -8.04
C GLY A 183 -26.94 -8.25 -7.37
N LYS A 184 -26.91 -7.77 -6.12
CA LYS A 184 -25.72 -7.85 -5.27
C LYS A 184 -25.37 -9.33 -5.04
N CYS A 185 -24.08 -9.64 -5.04
CA CYS A 185 -23.62 -10.95 -4.64
C CYS A 185 -23.93 -11.14 -3.15
N GLU A 186 -24.72 -12.15 -2.83
CA GLU A 186 -25.11 -12.50 -1.45
C GLU A 186 -23.93 -12.97 -0.58
N ARG A 187 -22.88 -13.54 -1.21
CA ARG A 187 -21.72 -14.07 -0.48
C ARG A 187 -20.74 -13.00 -0.01
N CYS A 188 -20.61 -11.90 -0.75
CA CYS A 188 -19.73 -10.78 -0.40
C CYS A 188 -20.48 -9.47 -0.17
N TRP A 189 -21.82 -9.50 -0.16
CA TRP A 189 -22.69 -8.34 0.06
C TRP A 189 -22.40 -7.13 -0.85
N GLY A 190 -21.99 -7.38 -2.09
CA GLY A 190 -21.62 -6.30 -3.02
C GLY A 190 -20.15 -5.89 -2.99
N GLN A 191 -19.32 -6.42 -2.09
CA GLN A 191 -17.95 -5.94 -1.91
C GLN A 191 -16.95 -6.48 -2.94
N GLY A 192 -17.30 -7.58 -3.63
CA GLY A 192 -16.45 -8.25 -4.61
C GLY A 192 -15.22 -8.96 -4.02
N ILE A 193 -14.92 -8.80 -2.73
CA ILE A 193 -13.79 -9.44 -2.06
C ILE A 193 -14.12 -10.70 -1.30
N CYS A 194 -13.10 -11.52 -1.06
CA CYS A 194 -13.18 -12.67 -0.19
C CYS A 194 -13.29 -12.22 1.27
N LEU A 195 -14.46 -12.44 1.88
CA LEU A 195 -14.70 -12.08 3.29
C LEU A 195 -13.90 -12.96 4.27
N LYS A 196 -13.38 -14.11 3.83
CA LYS A 196 -12.57 -15.00 4.68
C LYS A 196 -11.20 -14.41 4.99
N CYS A 197 -10.49 -13.89 3.97
CA CYS A 197 -9.19 -13.27 4.17
C CYS A 197 -9.30 -11.76 4.40
N GLY A 198 -10.32 -11.09 3.86
CA GLY A 198 -10.54 -9.64 4.02
C GLY A 198 -9.38 -8.78 3.51
N VAL A 199 -8.53 -9.34 2.65
CA VAL A 199 -7.39 -8.66 2.04
C VAL A 199 -7.89 -8.09 0.72
N LEU A 200 -8.07 -6.77 0.69
CA LEU A 200 -8.37 -5.95 -0.48
C LEU A 200 -7.17 -5.08 -0.79
#